data_AF-A0A5C3KPI8-F1
#
_entry.id   AF-A0A5C3KPI8-F1
#
_cell.length_a   1.000
_cell.length_b   1.000
_cell.length_c   1.000
_cell.angle_alpha   90.00
_cell.angle_beta   90.00
_cell.angle_gamma   90.00
#
_symmetry.space_group_name_H-M   'P 1'
#
loop_
_entity.id
_entity.type
_entity.pdbx_description
1 polymer ?
#
loop_
_entity_poly.entity_id
_entity_poly.type
_entity_poly.pdbx_seq_one_letter_code
_entity_poly.pdbx_strand_id
1 'polypeptide(L)'
;MSTAHSKVAIKLAIEYSRTRLRLFEKALRRLRSALNHVELSHALDELECTGALQRQNWMDISFLVNCPEENVDIDCTTDEEIYEAVMEARAARENMDVNGGDDNEPPQSALPAPIDVRKAVSTISDYLIESNEPYARKLEGLLNALRHDLRLKETRSLRTSKVTDYFSRINK
;
A
#
# COMPACT_ATOMS: atom_id res chain seq x y z
N MET A 1 39.16 46.11 30.68
CA MET A 1 39.15 45.34 29.42
C MET A 1 39.07 43.81 29.61
N SER A 2 39.07 43.27 30.84
CA SER A 2 39.12 41.80 31.12
C SER A 2 37.80 41.04 30.93
N THR A 3 36.65 41.71 31.10
CA THR A 3 35.31 41.09 31.07
C THR A 3 34.81 40.69 29.67
N ALA A 4 35.33 41.31 28.60
CA ALA A 4 34.94 40.99 27.23
C ALA A 4 35.58 39.67 26.74
N HIS A 5 36.86 39.44 27.08
CA HIS A 5 37.57 38.21 26.69
C HIS A 5 37.02 36.95 27.39
N SER A 6 36.66 37.05 28.67
CA SER A 6 36.05 35.94 29.40
C SER A 6 34.69 35.50 28.81
N LYS A 7 33.84 36.45 28.40
CA LYS A 7 32.54 36.15 27.76
C LYS A 7 32.69 35.46 26.41
N VAL A 8 33.69 35.86 25.62
CA VAL A 8 33.99 35.22 24.32
C VAL A 8 34.46 33.79 24.51
N ALA A 9 35.36 33.55 25.47
CA ALA A 9 35.87 32.20 25.78
C ALA A 9 34.75 31.25 26.23
N ILE A 10 33.82 31.72 27.08
CA ILE A 10 32.68 30.92 27.53
C ILE A 10 31.74 30.60 26.35
N LYS A 11 31.48 31.58 25.48
CA LYS A 11 30.62 31.38 24.31
C LYS A 11 31.21 30.35 23.34
N LEU A 12 32.52 30.40 23.09
CA LEU A 12 33.23 29.40 22.28
C LEU A 12 33.18 28.00 22.91
N ALA A 13 33.38 27.89 24.22
CA ALA A 13 33.33 26.61 24.93
C ALA A 13 31.93 25.97 24.88
N ILE A 14 30.88 26.78 25.00
CA ILE A 14 29.49 26.32 24.87
C ILE A 14 29.20 25.86 23.43
N GLU A 15 29.64 26.62 22.43
CA GLU A 15 29.45 26.26 21.03
C GLU A 15 30.19 24.97 20.66
N TYR A 16 31.44 24.83 21.09
CA TYR A 16 32.24 23.62 20.91
C TYR A 16 31.58 22.39 21.57
N SER A 17 31.01 22.56 22.76
CA SER A 17 30.29 21.48 23.45
C SER A 17 29.00 21.10 22.70
N ARG A 18 28.28 22.09 22.15
CA ARG A 18 27.06 21.87 21.34
C ARG A 18 27.35 21.15 20.03
N THR A 19 28.41 21.53 19.30
CA THR A 19 28.77 20.85 18.05
C THR A 19 29.19 19.40 18.32
N ARG A 20 29.94 19.17 19.39
CA ARG A 20 30.38 17.83 19.79
C ARG A 20 29.20 16.93 20.24
N LEU A 21 28.21 17.47 20.96
CA LEU A 21 26.98 16.75 21.30
C LEU A 21 26.15 16.40 20.07
N ARG A 22 26.01 17.32 19.11
CA ARG A 22 25.29 17.04 17.84
C ARG A 22 25.97 15.93 17.03
N LEU A 23 27.30 15.91 16.99
CA LEU A 23 28.06 14.86 16.30
C LEU A 23 27.85 13.49 16.97
N PHE A 24 27.88 13.45 18.30
CA PHE A 24 27.62 12.23 19.06
C PHE A 24 26.21 11.69 18.82
N GLU A 25 25.20 12.56 18.84
CA GLU A 25 23.81 12.16 18.59
C GLU A 25 23.59 11.68 17.14
N LYS A 26 24.29 12.28 16.17
CA LYS A 26 24.29 11.80 14.77
C LYS A 26 24.94 10.43 14.65
N ALA A 27 26.02 10.17 15.39
CA ALA A 27 26.67 8.86 15.44
C ALA A 27 25.76 7.80 16.08
N LEU A 28 25.07 8.13 17.17
CA LEU A 28 24.10 7.24 17.81
C LEU A 28 22.92 6.92 16.88
N ARG A 29 22.41 7.90 16.12
CA ARG A 29 21.37 7.65 15.11
C ARG A 29 21.84 6.68 14.02
N ARG A 30 23.09 6.83 13.55
CA ARG A 30 23.68 5.92 12.55
C ARG A 30 23.93 4.51 13.07
N LEU A 31 24.40 4.39 14.31
CA LEU A 31 24.58 3.09 14.96
C LEU A 31 23.23 2.40 15.19
N ARG A 32 22.21 3.14 15.62
CA ARG A 32 20.86 2.62 15.79
C ARG A 32 20.25 2.17 14.46
N SER A 33 20.41 2.96 13.39
CA SER A 33 19.94 2.53 12.06
C SER A 33 20.69 1.31 11.52
N ALA A 34 22.00 1.21 11.78
CA ALA A 34 22.81 0.07 11.38
C ALA A 34 22.41 -1.20 12.15
N LEU A 35 22.15 -1.08 13.46
CA LEU A 35 21.68 -2.19 14.29
C LEU A 35 20.33 -2.72 13.79
N ASN A 36 19.37 -1.82 13.53
CA ASN A 36 18.06 -2.20 12.97
C ASN A 36 18.18 -2.90 11.61
N HIS A 37 19.16 -2.51 10.78
CA HIS A 37 19.36 -3.12 9.46
C HIS A 37 19.97 -4.53 9.57
N VAL A 38 20.86 -4.75 10.55
CA VAL A 38 21.45 -6.06 10.83
C VAL A 38 20.42 -7.02 11.43
N GLU A 39 19.61 -6.53 12.37
CA GLU A 39 18.50 -7.30 12.95
C GLU A 39 17.47 -7.69 11.88
N LEU A 40 17.12 -6.75 10.99
CA LEU A 40 16.22 -7.02 9.87
C LEU A 40 16.81 -8.07 8.92
N SER A 41 18.10 -7.99 8.56
CA SER A 41 18.73 -9.00 7.71
C SER A 41 18.71 -10.39 8.34
N HIS A 42 18.98 -10.49 9.64
CA HIS A 42 18.96 -11.78 10.34
C HIS A 42 17.55 -12.37 10.40
N ALA A 43 16.53 -11.56 10.65
CA ALA A 43 15.14 -12.01 10.63
C ALA A 43 14.71 -12.46 9.23
N LEU A 44 15.16 -11.77 8.17
CA LEU A 44 14.90 -12.16 6.79
C LEU A 44 15.63 -13.47 6.42
N ASP A 45 16.87 -13.65 6.86
CA ASP A 45 17.62 -14.90 6.67
C ASP A 45 16.95 -16.08 7.40
N GLU A 46 16.42 -15.86 8.60
CA GLU A 46 15.67 -16.87 9.36
C GLU A 46 14.34 -17.24 8.67
N LEU A 47 13.64 -16.26 8.11
CA LEU A 47 12.45 -16.48 7.30
C LEU A 47 12.76 -17.20 5.97
N GLU A 48 13.95 -16.99 5.39
CA GLU A 48 14.43 -17.74 4.23
C GLU A 48 14.79 -19.18 4.60
N CYS A 49 15.49 -19.39 5.72
CA CYS A 49 15.87 -20.73 6.20
C CYS A 49 14.64 -21.59 6.54
N THR A 50 13.57 -20.98 7.03
CA THR A 50 12.29 -21.66 7.31
C THR A 50 11.45 -21.88 6.04
N GLY A 51 11.84 -21.32 4.90
CA GLY A 51 11.11 -21.39 3.64
C GLY A 51 9.86 -20.50 3.59
N ALA A 52 9.61 -19.70 4.63
CA ALA A 52 8.51 -18.74 4.69
C ALA A 52 8.72 -17.57 3.71
N LEU A 53 9.97 -17.23 3.42
CA LEU A 53 10.36 -16.19 2.48
C LEU A 53 11.26 -16.78 1.39
N GLN A 54 10.84 -16.72 0.14
CA GLN A 54 11.71 -17.10 -0.99
C GLN A 54 12.48 -15.87 -1.45
N ARG A 55 13.79 -16.02 -1.73
CA ARG A 55 14.67 -14.95 -2.25
C ARG A 55 14.10 -14.23 -3.48
N GLN A 56 13.31 -14.93 -4.28
CA GLN A 56 12.62 -14.41 -5.46
C GLN A 56 11.55 -13.35 -5.12
N ASN A 57 11.01 -13.42 -3.91
CA ASN A 57 9.99 -12.50 -3.38
C ASN A 57 10.62 -11.34 -2.60
N TRP A 58 11.95 -11.25 -2.56
CA TRP A 58 12.63 -10.09 -1.99
C TRP A 58 12.51 -8.92 -2.96
N MET A 59 11.67 -7.95 -2.62
CA MET A 59 11.71 -6.63 -3.22
C MET A 59 12.47 -5.69 -2.30
N ASP A 60 13.42 -4.95 -2.85
CA ASP A 60 14.08 -3.88 -2.13
C ASP A 60 13.04 -2.79 -1.79
N ILE A 61 13.10 -2.24 -0.58
CA ILE A 61 12.20 -1.16 -0.16
C ILE A 61 12.37 0.05 -1.08
N SER A 62 13.57 0.28 -1.60
CA SER A 62 13.81 1.35 -2.57
C SER A 62 13.00 1.15 -3.86
N PHE A 63 12.77 -0.09 -4.26
CA PHE A 63 11.96 -0.49 -5.41
C PHE A 63 10.46 -0.40 -5.11
N LEU A 64 10.03 -0.71 -3.88
CA LEU A 64 8.64 -0.56 -3.45
C LEU A 64 8.22 0.92 -3.28
N VAL A 65 9.15 1.77 -2.86
CA VAL A 65 8.88 3.19 -2.58
C VAL A 65 9.09 4.06 -3.83
N ASN A 66 9.97 3.64 -4.75
CA ASN A 66 10.19 4.31 -6.02
C ASN A 66 10.24 3.27 -7.13
N CYS A 67 9.06 2.76 -7.51
CA CYS A 67 9.00 1.83 -8.63
C CYS A 67 9.50 2.57 -9.89
N PRO A 68 10.57 2.09 -10.58
CA PRO A 68 11.10 2.78 -11.75
C PRO A 68 10.07 2.88 -12.88
N GLU A 69 9.08 2.00 -12.88
CA GLU A 69 7.94 2.00 -13.81
C GLU A 69 6.91 3.10 -13.52
N GLU A 70 6.87 3.66 -12.30
CA GLU A 70 5.95 4.74 -11.91
C GLU A 70 6.59 6.14 -12.08
N ASN A 71 7.89 6.20 -12.38
CA ASN A 71 8.54 7.38 -12.97
C ASN A 71 8.19 7.51 -14.46
N VAL A 72 6.92 7.34 -14.81
CA VAL A 72 6.41 7.86 -16.09
C VAL A 72 6.44 9.38 -15.94
N ASP A 73 7.29 10.02 -16.73
CA ASP A 73 7.47 11.47 -16.77
C ASP A 73 6.12 12.18 -16.79
N ILE A 74 5.73 12.77 -15.65
CA ILE A 74 4.69 13.82 -15.58
C ILE A 74 5.08 15.00 -16.50
N ASP A 75 6.35 15.10 -16.87
CA ASP A 75 6.94 16.08 -17.78
C ASP A 75 6.58 15.86 -19.27
N CYS A 76 5.94 14.76 -19.65
CA CYS A 76 5.57 14.50 -21.06
C CYS A 76 4.18 14.99 -21.45
N THR A 77 3.30 15.32 -20.50
CA THR A 77 1.99 15.91 -20.80
C THR A 77 2.14 17.41 -21.02
N THR A 78 2.02 17.84 -22.26
CA THR A 78 2.11 19.27 -22.60
C THR A 78 0.80 20.00 -22.26
N ASP A 79 0.89 21.28 -21.91
CA ASP A 79 -0.29 22.11 -21.63
C ASP A 79 -1.30 22.13 -22.80
N GLU A 80 -0.80 21.93 -24.03
CA GLU A 80 -1.60 21.82 -25.25
C GLU A 80 -2.49 20.57 -25.25
N GLU A 81 -1.96 19.41 -24.85
CA GLU A 81 -2.71 18.15 -24.77
C GLU A 81 -3.79 18.20 -23.68
N ILE A 82 -3.48 18.89 -22.57
CA ILE A 82 -4.46 19.15 -21.50
C ILE A 82 -5.58 20.06 -22.03
N TYR A 83 -5.23 21.12 -22.77
CA TYR A 83 -6.20 22.04 -23.35
C TYR A 83 -7.10 21.34 -24.37
N GLU A 84 -6.54 20.52 -25.25
CA GLU A 84 -7.31 19.74 -26.24
C GLU A 84 -8.28 18.78 -25.56
N ALA A 85 -7.84 18.03 -24.54
CA ALA A 85 -8.71 17.11 -23.81
C ALA A 85 -9.89 17.84 -23.12
N VAL A 86 -9.66 19.04 -22.57
CA VAL A 86 -10.71 19.85 -21.93
C VAL A 86 -11.70 20.38 -22.97
N MET A 87 -11.20 20.83 -24.12
CA MET A 87 -12.05 21.33 -25.20
C MET A 87 -12.87 20.21 -25.85
N GLU A 88 -12.30 19.01 -25.99
CA GLU A 88 -13.02 17.82 -26.50
C GLU A 88 -14.15 17.40 -25.54
N ALA A 89 -13.87 17.32 -24.24
CA ALA A 89 -14.88 17.02 -23.22
C ALA A 89 -16.02 18.04 -23.20
N ARG A 90 -15.70 19.32 -23.44
CA ARG A 90 -16.69 20.39 -23.52
C ARG A 90 -17.54 20.29 -24.79
N ALA A 91 -16.93 20.03 -25.94
CA ALA A 91 -17.63 19.86 -27.21
C ALA A 91 -18.56 18.64 -27.19
N ALA A 92 -18.14 17.53 -26.57
CA ALA A 92 -18.97 16.34 -26.39
C ALA A 92 -20.21 16.63 -25.53
N ARG A 93 -20.09 17.50 -24.53
CA ARG A 93 -21.20 17.91 -23.66
C ARG A 93 -22.15 18.89 -24.33
N GLU A 94 -21.65 19.78 -25.21
CA GLU A 94 -22.47 20.74 -25.96
C GLU A 94 -23.17 20.10 -27.19
N ASN A 95 -22.63 19.01 -27.75
CA ASN A 95 -23.22 18.25 -28.86
C ASN A 95 -24.14 17.08 -28.42
N MET A 96 -24.46 16.96 -27.14
CA MET A 96 -25.55 16.08 -26.71
C MET A 96 -26.89 16.72 -27.10
N ASP A 97 -27.34 16.38 -28.31
CA ASP A 97 -28.69 16.66 -28.76
C ASP A 97 -29.67 16.08 -27.74
N VAL A 98 -30.61 16.91 -27.28
CA VAL A 98 -31.69 16.53 -26.37
C VAL A 98 -32.70 15.73 -27.19
N ASN A 99 -32.31 14.52 -27.60
CA ASN A 99 -33.23 13.57 -28.16
C ASN A 99 -33.72 12.66 -27.03
N GLY A 100 -34.88 13.02 -26.49
CA GLY A 100 -35.65 12.14 -25.61
C GLY A 100 -36.14 10.93 -26.39
N GLY A 101 -35.82 9.72 -25.91
CA GLY A 101 -36.28 8.49 -26.53
C GLY A 101 -35.63 7.24 -25.93
N ASP A 102 -36.16 6.83 -24.78
CA ASP A 102 -36.36 5.46 -24.30
C ASP A 102 -35.31 4.39 -24.66
N ASP A 103 -34.41 4.13 -23.71
CA ASP A 103 -34.26 2.80 -23.13
C ASP A 103 -33.79 3.01 -21.68
N ASN A 104 -34.75 3.33 -20.80
CA ASN A 104 -34.55 3.18 -19.37
C ASN A 104 -34.54 1.68 -19.03
N GLU A 105 -33.53 0.94 -19.51
CA GLU A 105 -33.09 -0.18 -18.70
C GLU A 105 -32.43 0.46 -17.47
N PRO A 106 -32.98 0.31 -16.24
CA PRO A 106 -32.25 0.71 -15.06
C PRO A 106 -30.88 0.04 -15.16
N PRO A 107 -29.76 0.74 -14.89
CA PRO A 107 -28.44 0.14 -15.02
C PRO A 107 -28.50 -1.19 -14.28
N GLN A 108 -28.43 -2.30 -15.01
CA GLN A 108 -28.52 -3.64 -14.42
C GLN A 108 -27.51 -3.60 -13.30
N SER A 109 -27.99 -3.58 -12.05
CA SER A 109 -27.12 -3.36 -10.92
C SER A 109 -26.13 -4.50 -10.94
N ALA A 110 -24.91 -4.22 -11.40
CA ALA A 110 -23.90 -5.26 -11.55
C ALA A 110 -23.81 -5.95 -10.18
N LEU A 111 -24.02 -7.27 -10.16
CA LEU A 111 -23.90 -8.01 -8.92
C LEU A 111 -22.55 -7.66 -8.30
N PRO A 112 -22.51 -7.32 -7.01
CA PRO A 112 -21.26 -6.89 -6.37
C PRO A 112 -20.21 -7.97 -6.56
N ALA A 113 -18.97 -7.54 -6.82
CA ALA A 113 -17.90 -8.50 -7.02
C ALA A 113 -17.73 -9.34 -5.73
N PRO A 114 -17.33 -10.63 -5.84
CA PRO A 114 -17.15 -11.48 -4.66
C PRO A 114 -16.23 -10.87 -3.59
N ILE A 115 -15.28 -10.02 -4.00
CA ILE A 115 -14.39 -9.28 -3.10
C ILE A 115 -15.12 -8.22 -2.29
N ASP A 116 -16.09 -7.51 -2.88
CA ASP A 116 -16.88 -6.48 -2.21
C ASP A 116 -17.80 -7.12 -1.18
N VAL A 117 -18.40 -8.26 -1.51
CA VAL A 117 -19.23 -9.03 -0.57
C VAL A 117 -18.38 -9.51 0.62
N ARG A 118 -17.14 -9.97 0.40
CA ARG A 118 -16.23 -10.34 1.50
C ARG A 118 -15.88 -9.15 2.38
N LYS A 119 -15.61 -8.00 1.78
CA LYS A 119 -15.32 -6.76 2.53
C LYS A 119 -16.51 -6.37 3.40
N ALA A 120 -17.72 -6.40 2.84
CA ALA A 120 -18.95 -6.14 3.58
C ALA A 120 -19.15 -7.12 4.75
N VAL A 121 -18.94 -8.42 4.52
CA VAL A 121 -19.01 -9.43 5.57
C VAL A 121 -18.03 -9.12 6.71
N SER A 122 -16.79 -8.75 6.40
CA SER A 122 -15.80 -8.37 7.42
C SER A 122 -16.28 -7.16 8.22
N THR A 123 -16.73 -6.10 7.56
CA THR A 123 -17.19 -4.88 8.25
C THR A 123 -18.38 -5.13 9.17
N ILE A 124 -19.31 -6.01 8.78
CA ILE A 124 -20.46 -6.37 9.62
C ILE A 124 -19.99 -7.27 10.77
N SER A 125 -19.10 -8.23 10.52
CA SER A 125 -18.52 -9.04 11.59
C SER A 125 -17.81 -8.19 12.64
N ASP A 126 -17.03 -7.20 12.23
CA ASP A 126 -16.31 -6.30 13.15
C ASP A 126 -17.28 -5.50 14.03
N TYR A 127 -18.38 -5.01 13.46
CA TYR A 127 -19.45 -4.35 14.23
C TYR A 127 -20.12 -5.28 15.24
N LEU A 128 -20.29 -6.56 14.90
CA LEU A 128 -20.95 -7.54 15.77
C LEU A 128 -20.05 -8.02 16.92
N ILE A 129 -18.73 -7.87 16.84
CA ILE A 129 -17.80 -8.25 17.93
C ILE A 129 -18.15 -7.54 19.24
N GLU A 130 -18.60 -6.28 19.15
CA GLU A 130 -18.96 -5.47 20.31
C GLU A 130 -20.34 -5.84 20.90
N SER A 131 -21.19 -6.56 20.15
CA SER A 131 -22.56 -6.90 20.54
C SER A 131 -22.67 -8.35 20.99
N ASN A 132 -22.98 -8.57 22.27
CA ASN A 132 -23.22 -9.91 22.83
C ASN A 132 -24.70 -10.37 22.73
N GLU A 133 -25.49 -9.70 21.91
CA GLU A 133 -26.91 -10.01 21.74
C GLU A 133 -27.13 -11.34 20.99
N PRO A 134 -28.22 -12.09 21.28
CA PRO A 134 -28.45 -13.40 20.68
C PRO A 134 -28.66 -13.33 19.15
N TYR A 135 -29.20 -12.22 18.64
CA TYR A 135 -29.33 -12.02 17.20
C TYR A 135 -27.96 -11.80 16.53
N ALA A 136 -27.02 -11.14 17.22
CA ALA A 136 -25.68 -10.87 16.71
C ALA A 136 -24.89 -12.16 16.52
N ARG A 137 -24.97 -13.09 17.49
CA ARG A 137 -24.39 -14.43 17.39
C ARG A 137 -24.95 -15.25 16.23
N LYS A 138 -26.27 -15.15 16.01
CA LYS A 138 -26.92 -15.85 14.88
C LYS A 138 -26.46 -15.26 13.54
N LEU A 139 -26.36 -13.95 13.44
CA LEU A 139 -25.89 -13.26 12.24
C LEU A 139 -24.41 -13.56 11.97
N GLU A 140 -23.57 -13.58 13.00
CA GLU A 140 -22.15 -13.98 12.92
C GLU A 140 -22.00 -15.41 12.37
N GLY A 141 -22.84 -16.35 12.80
CA GLY A 141 -22.88 -17.71 12.26
C GLY A 141 -23.22 -17.74 10.76
N LEU A 142 -24.21 -16.96 10.33
CA LEU A 142 -24.60 -16.86 8.91
C LEU A 142 -23.52 -16.20 8.05
N LEU A 143 -22.90 -15.14 8.54
CA LEU A 143 -21.79 -14.45 7.86
C LEU A 143 -20.58 -15.37 7.68
N ASN A 144 -20.27 -16.20 8.69
CA ASN A 144 -19.21 -17.19 8.59
C ASN A 144 -19.50 -18.27 7.54
N ALA A 145 -20.74 -18.75 7.46
CA ALA A 145 -21.16 -19.69 6.41
C ALA A 145 -21.03 -19.05 5.02
N LEU A 146 -21.49 -17.80 4.85
CA LEU A 146 -21.36 -17.06 3.59
C LEU A 146 -19.88 -16.87 3.20
N ARG A 147 -19.01 -16.55 4.15
CA ARG A 147 -17.56 -16.41 3.91
C ARG A 147 -16.95 -17.72 3.41
N HIS A 148 -17.35 -18.85 3.98
CA HIS A 148 -16.90 -20.17 3.56
C HIS A 148 -17.37 -20.49 2.13
N ASP A 149 -18.63 -20.22 1.81
CA ASP A 149 -19.18 -20.44 0.47
C ASP A 149 -18.51 -19.57 -0.60
N LEU A 150 -18.22 -18.31 -0.29
CA LEU A 150 -17.49 -17.42 -1.20
C LEU A 150 -16.07 -17.94 -1.48
N ARG A 151 -15.38 -18.44 -0.46
CA ARG A 151 -14.06 -19.08 -0.63
C ARG A 151 -14.16 -20.36 -1.46
N LEU A 152 -15.15 -21.20 -1.24
CA LEU A 152 -15.35 -22.42 -2.03
C LEU A 152 -15.67 -22.12 -3.49
N LYS A 153 -16.49 -21.10 -3.76
CA LYS A 153 -16.78 -20.67 -5.14
C LYS A 153 -15.52 -20.18 -5.84
N GLU A 154 -14.69 -19.42 -5.13
CA GLU A 154 -13.40 -18.96 -5.65
C GLU A 154 -12.47 -20.12 -5.95
N THR A 155 -12.26 -21.05 -5.01
CA THR A 155 -11.38 -22.22 -5.24
C THR A 155 -11.87 -23.11 -6.37
N ARG A 156 -13.19 -23.26 -6.54
CA ARG A 156 -13.78 -23.97 -7.70
C ARG A 156 -13.60 -23.23 -9.03
N SER A 157 -13.50 -21.90 -8.98
CA SER A 157 -13.24 -21.08 -10.18
C SER A 157 -11.76 -21.07 -10.58
N LEU A 158 -10.86 -21.50 -9.70
CA LEU A 158 -9.43 -21.60 -10.02
C LEU A 158 -9.19 -22.69 -11.05
N ARG A 159 -8.34 -22.38 -12.04
CA ARG A 159 -7.88 -23.36 -13.01
C ARG A 159 -7.05 -24.42 -12.30
N THR A 160 -7.28 -25.69 -12.62
CA THR A 160 -6.45 -26.80 -12.17
C THR A 160 -5.06 -26.68 -12.78
N SER A 161 -4.10 -26.17 -12.02
CA SER A 161 -2.68 -26.15 -12.41
C SER A 161 -1.96 -27.34 -11.81
N LYS A 162 -1.05 -27.95 -12.57
CA LYS A 162 -0.10 -28.93 -12.01
C LYS A 162 1.07 -28.18 -11.40
N VAL A 163 1.66 -28.74 -10.34
CA VAL A 163 2.88 -28.19 -9.71
C VAL A 163 4.00 -27.98 -10.73
N THR A 164 4.06 -28.83 -11.77
CA THR A 164 5.03 -28.74 -12.88
C THR A 164 4.85 -27.52 -13.79
N ASP A 165 3.67 -26.89 -13.79
CA ASP A 165 3.37 -25.72 -14.63
C ASP A 165 4.08 -24.46 -14.13
N TYR A 166 4.48 -24.43 -12.85
CA TYR A 166 5.23 -23.32 -12.26
C TYR A 166 6.73 -23.37 -12.60
N PHE A 167 7.27 -24.55 -12.84
CA PHE A 167 8.71 -24.75 -13.10
C PHE A 167 9.07 -24.65 -14.59
N SER A 168 8.10 -24.61 -15.50
CA SER A 168 8.33 -24.60 -16.95
C SER A 168 8.83 -23.24 -17.47
N ARG A 169 8.83 -22.19 -16.65
CA ARG A 169 9.35 -20.85 -17.00
C ARG A 169 10.84 -20.64 -16.75
N ILE A 170 11.53 -21.61 -16.12
CA ILE A 170 12.95 -21.45 -15.71
C ILE A 170 13.95 -21.82 -16.83
N ASN A 171 13.50 -22.41 -17.94
CA ASN A 171 14.37 -22.75 -19.07
C ASN A 171 14.11 -21.85 -20.28
N LYS A 172 14.73 -20.66 -20.30
CA LYS A 172 15.07 -19.92 -21.53
C LYS A 172 16.28 -19.04 -21.31
#